data_AF-A0A9D5CNS7-F1
#
_entry.id   AF-A0A9D5CNS7-F1
#
_cell.length_a   1.000
_cell.length_b   1.000
_cell.length_c   1.000
_cell.angle_alpha   90.00
_cell.angle_beta   90.00
_cell.angle_gamma   90.00
#
_symmetry.space_group_name_H-M   'P 1'
#
loop_
_entity.id
_entity.type
_entity.pdbx_description
1 polymer ?
#
loop_
_entity_poly.entity_id
_entity_poly.type
_entity_poly.pdbx_seq_one_letter_code
_entity_poly.pdbx_strand_id
1 'polypeptide(L)' 'MPEDEAAKYCEENKVKCWQIRRQTKAPQAAGTIHTDFERGFICAEVMKFDDLKELGSENAVKAAGKYKQDGKTCSSGR' A
#
# COMPACT_ATOMS: atom_id res chain seq x y z
N MET A 1 14.62 12.89 11.88
CA MET A 1 14.13 11.51 12.06
C MET A 1 13.55 11.08 10.73
N PRO A 2 14.04 10.02 10.08
CA PRO A 2 13.57 9.69 8.74
C PRO A 2 12.16 9.12 8.83
N GLU A 3 11.30 9.69 8.00
CA GLU A 3 9.88 9.35 7.86
C GLU A 3 9.77 8.02 7.12
N ASP A 4 9.83 6.90 7.85
CA ASP A 4 9.54 5.57 7.29
C ASP A 4 8.03 5.46 6.99
N GLU A 5 7.69 5.23 5.73
CA GLU A 5 6.30 5.08 5.27
C GLU A 5 5.85 3.64 5.55
N ALA A 6 4.84 3.45 6.38
CA ALA A 6 4.40 2.12 6.83
C ALA A 6 3.39 1.51 5.83
N ALA A 7 3.68 0.32 5.32
CA ALA A 7 2.74 -0.45 4.51
C ALA A 7 1.92 -1.40 5.40
N LYS A 8 0.59 -1.35 5.29
CA LYS A 8 -0.35 -2.20 6.03
C LYS A 8 -1.05 -3.15 5.07
N TYR A 9 -0.89 -4.46 5.29
CA TYR A 9 -1.65 -5.50 4.60
C TYR A 9 -2.75 -6.02 5.53
N CYS A 10 -3.98 -6.03 5.06
CA CYS A 10 -5.17 -6.43 5.82
C CYS A 10 -5.83 -7.61 5.13
N GLU A 11 -5.67 -8.81 5.69
CA GLU A 11 -6.48 -9.98 5.34
C GLU A 11 -7.53 -10.17 6.43
N GLU A 12 -8.68 -10.78 6.10
CA GLU A 12 -9.87 -10.90 6.96
C GLU A 12 -9.60 -11.40 8.39
N ASN A 13 -8.46 -12.06 8.62
CA ASN A 13 -8.04 -12.54 9.94
C ASN A 13 -6.64 -12.08 10.38
N LYS A 14 -5.88 -11.32 9.58
CA LYS A 14 -4.50 -10.95 9.89
C LYS A 14 -4.15 -9.55 9.39
N VAL A 15 -3.80 -8.69 10.33
CA VAL A 15 -3.22 -7.36 10.06
C VAL A 15 -1.73 -7.43 10.35
N LYS A 16 -0.90 -7.13 9.34
CA LYS A 16 0.55 -7.00 9.52
C LYS A 16 1.05 -5.66 8.98
N CYS A 17 1.93 -5.03 9.75
CA CYS A 17 2.63 -3.82 9.38
C CYS A 17 4.05 -4.20 8.95
N TRP A 18 4.48 -3.72 7.79
CA TRP A 18 5.82 -3.95 7.27
C TRP A 18 6.52 -2.59 7.13
N GLN A 19 7.72 -2.47 7.70
CA GLN A 19 8.57 -1.30 7.47
C GLN A 19 9.22 -1.43 6.09
N ILE A 20 8.91 -0.50 5.20
CA ILE A 20 9.54 -0.38 3.89
C ILE A 20 10.33 0.94 3.83
N ARG A 21 11.42 0.96 3.07
CA ARG A 21 12.19 2.20 2.91
C ARG A 21 11.43 3.20 2.06
N ARG A 22 11.60 4.50 2.35
CA ARG A 22 11.10 5.57 1.47
C ARG A 22 11.64 5.40 0.04
N GLN A 23 10.77 5.60 -0.95
CA GLN A 23 11.02 5.35 -2.39
C GLN A 23 11.13 3.87 -2.81
N THR A 24 10.76 2.93 -1.94
CA THR A 24 10.60 1.53 -2.36
C THR A 24 9.45 1.43 -3.37
N LYS A 25 9.72 0.82 -4.53
CA LYS A 25 8.67 0.60 -5.54
C LYS A 25 7.63 -0.37 -5.01
N ALA A 26 6.37 -0.21 -5.41
CA ALA A 26 5.28 -1.12 -5.07
C ALA A 26 5.62 -2.62 -5.22
N PRO A 27 6.24 -3.11 -6.31
CA PRO A 27 6.65 -4.51 -6.42
C PRO A 27 7.68 -4.95 -5.36
N GLN A 28 8.59 -4.06 -4.96
CA GLN A 28 9.64 -4.36 -3.98
C GLN A 28 9.09 -4.33 -2.54
N ALA A 29 8.10 -3.46 -2.27
CA ALA A 29 7.32 -3.51 -1.05
C ALA A 29 6.53 -4.82 -0.95
N ALA A 30 5.93 -5.27 -2.07
CA ALA A 30 5.24 -6.55 -2.13
C ALA A 30 6.19 -7.75 -1.93
N GLY A 31 7.41 -7.66 -2.46
CA GLY A 31 8.49 -8.65 -2.22
C GLY A 31 8.86 -8.82 -0.75
N THR A 32 8.68 -7.78 0.08
CA THR A 32 8.90 -7.84 1.53
C THR A 32 7.83 -8.67 2.25
N ILE A 33 6.62 -8.73 1.68
CA ILE A 33 5.52 -9.56 2.18
C ILE A 33 5.70 -11.01 1.74
N HIS A 34 6.03 -11.21 0.46
CA HIS A 34 6.37 -12.51 -0.12
C HIS A 34 7.13 -12.33 -1.44
N THR A 35 8.19 -13.10 -1.67
CA THR A 35 9.03 -13.00 -2.89
C THR A 35 8.27 -13.30 -4.19
N ASP A 36 7.18 -14.07 -4.10
CA ASP A 36 6.30 -14.37 -5.24
C ASP A 36 5.52 -13.14 -5.73
N PHE A 37 5.12 -12.24 -4.81
CA PHE A 37 4.41 -11.02 -5.16
C PHE A 37 5.27 -10.03 -5.95
N GLU A 38 6.59 -10.08 -5.80
CA GLU A 38 7.51 -9.22 -6.59
C GLU A 38 7.53 -9.64 -8.06
N ARG A 39 7.58 -10.96 -8.32
CA ARG A 39 7.60 -11.51 -9.69
C ARG A 39 6.21 -11.42 -10.35
N GLY A 40 5.18 -11.76 -9.59
CA GLY A 40 3.77 -11.72 -9.99
C GLY A 40 3.11 -10.35 -9.87
N PHE A 41 3.84 -9.28 -9.54
CA PHE A 41 3.22 -7.97 -9.30
C PHE A 41 2.45 -7.48 -10.54
N ILE A 42 1.15 -7.23 -10.38
CA ILE A 42 0.27 -6.67 -11.42
C ILE A 42 -0.07 -5.22 -11.06
N CYS A 43 -0.66 -5.03 -9.88
CA CYS A 43 -1.08 -3.75 -9.34
C CYS A 43 -1.20 -3.85 -7.81
N ALA A 44 -0.94 -2.75 -7.11
CA ALA A 44 -1.23 -2.58 -5.70
C ALA A 44 -2.33 -1.54 -5.53
N GLU A 45 -3.29 -1.85 -4.67
CA GLU A 45 -4.26 -0.90 -4.20
C GLU A 45 -3.68 -0.17 -2.98
N VAL A 46 -3.47 1.13 -3.13
CA VAL A 46 -2.85 2.00 -2.14
C VAL A 46 -3.89 2.99 -1.63
N MET A 47 -4.03 3.02 -0.30
CA MET A 47 -4.89 3.96 0.39
C MET A 47 -4.15 4.54 1.57
N LYS A 48 -4.30 5.85 1.81
CA LYS A 48 -3.67 6.48 2.97
C LYS A 48 -4.40 6.04 4.24
N PHE A 49 -3.62 5.81 5.29
CA PHE A 49 -4.17 5.48 6.61
C PHE A 49 -5.09 6.59 7.15
N ASP A 50 -4.75 7.85 6.89
CA ASP A 50 -5.55 9.00 7.34
C ASP A 50 -6.93 9.01 6.68
N ASP A 51 -6.99 8.80 5.36
CA ASP A 51 -8.24 8.72 4.62
C ASP A 51 -9.11 7.54 5.08
N LEU A 52 -8.50 6.38 5.36
CA LEU A 52 -9.20 5.22 5.93
C LEU A 52 -9.76 5.52 7.33
N LYS A 53 -9.01 6.27 8.14
CA LYS A 53 -9.42 6.65 9.50
C LYS A 53 -10.53 7.70 9.48
N GLU A 54 -10.45 8.69 8.59
CA GLU A 54 -11.50 9.72 8.42
C GLU A 54 -12.80 9.13 7.89
N LEU A 55 -12.72 8.23 6.89
CA LEU A 55 -13.88 7.66 6.22
C LEU A 55 -14.43 6.41 6.92
N GLY A 56 -13.65 5.80 7.82
CA GLY A 56 -14.06 4.69 8.67
C GLY A 56 -14.27 3.34 7.96
N SER A 57 -14.19 3.28 6.63
CA SER A 57 -14.35 2.03 5.86
C SER A 57 -13.74 2.13 4.46
N GLU A 58 -13.19 1.02 3.96
CA GLU A 58 -12.64 0.93 2.60
C GLU A 58 -13.65 1.32 1.52
N ASN A 59 -14.92 0.97 1.70
CA ASN A 59 -15.97 1.31 0.74
C ASN A 59 -16.19 2.83 0.65
N ALA A 60 -16.04 3.54 1.77
CA ALA A 60 -16.13 5.00 1.82
C ALA A 60 -14.89 5.66 1.19
N VAL A 61 -13.70 5.09 1.37
CA VAL A 61 -12.46 5.52 0.68
C VAL A 61 -12.58 5.37 -0.84
N LYS A 62 -13.14 4.24 -1.30
CA LYS A 62 -13.45 4.00 -2.72
C LYS A 62 -14.46 5.02 -3.24
N ALA A 63 -15.55 5.26 -2.51
CA ALA A 63 -16.57 6.23 -2.89
C ALA A 63 -16.05 7.69 -2.92
N ALA A 64 -15.11 8.03 -2.05
CA ALA A 64 -14.48 9.34 -2.00
C ALA A 64 -13.43 9.56 -3.11
N GLY A 65 -13.16 8.57 -3.97
CA GLY A 65 -12.14 8.66 -5.02
C GLY A 65 -10.70 8.77 -4.50
N LYS A 66 -10.48 8.50 -3.21
CA LYS A 66 -9.15 8.52 -2.58
C LYS A 66 -8.42 7.17 -2.71
N TYR A 67 -9.01 6.24 -3.46
CA TYR A 67 -8.47 4.92 -3.73
C TYR A 67 -7.50 4.99 -4.91
N LYS A 68 -6.22 4.71 -4.67
CA LYS A 68 -5.19 4.74 -5.71
C LYS A 68 -4.80 3.32 -6.11
N GLN A 69 -4.60 3.12 -7.41
CA GLN A 69 -4.03 1.89 -7.94
C GLN A 69 -2.66 2.19 -8.51
N ASP A 70 -1.63 1.63 -7.88
CA ASP A 70 -0.23 1.76 -8.27
C ASP A 70 0.21 0.51 -9.02
N GLY A 71 0.55 0.67 -10.29
CA GLY A 71 1.04 -0.42 -11.15
C GLY A 71 2.54 -0.69 -10.99
N LYS A 72 3.05 -1.64 -11.78
CA LYS A 72 4.48 -2.05 -11.83
C LYS A 72 5.50 -0.90 -11.93
N THR A 73 5.11 0.25 -12.46
CA THR A 73 6.01 1.34 -12.85
C THR A 73 5.78 2.65 -12.11
N CYS A 74 4.85 2.74 -11.17
CA CYS A 74 4.58 4.00 -10.49
C CYS A 74 5.72 4.33 -9.51
N SER A 75 6.68 5.11 -9.98
CA SER A 75 7.55 5.92 -9.14
C SER A 75 6.64 6.86 -8.35
N SER A 76 6.52 6.67 -7.04
CA SER A 76 5.92 7.61 -6.10
C SER A 76 6.77 8.89 -6.06
N GLY A 77 6.64 9.67 -7.12
CA GLY A 77 7.29 10.94 -7.37
C GLY A 77 6.21 11.97 -7.72
N ARG A 78 5.43 12.35 -6.70
CA ARG A 78 4.90 13.70 -6.44
C ARG A 78 3.95 13.69 -5.25
#